data_AF-A0A7J3Z9N7-F1
#
_entry.id   AF-A0A7J3Z9N7-F1
#
_cell.length_a   1.000
_cell.length_b   1.000
_cell.length_c   1.000
_cell.angle_alpha   90.00
_cell.angle_beta   90.00
_cell.angle_gamma   90.00
#
_symmetry.space_group_name_H-M   'P 1'
#
loop_
_entity.id
_entity.type
_entity.pdbx_description
1 polymer ?
#
loop_
_entity_poly.entity_id
_entity_poly.type
_entity_poly.pdbx_seq_one_letter_code
_entity_poly.pdbx_strand_id
1 'polypeptide(L)'
;YYLGVSLVHLGLWGGGSNRRNGSSPLILVLVGIAAVIVSFVLQILILAFSRLREYYADLEGAKAAGRSAMQAALAKLHIFYRRNPEIHQSVGESKLRALFIYALTDAAAEPFYRVTRADIERIMRSQYSSIEEILATHPPIPKRLRFLENLTWVSP
;
A
#
# COMPACT_ATOMS: atom_id res chain seq x y z
N TYR A 1 0.78 4.02 18.63
CA TYR A 1 -0.63 4.14 18.99
C TYR A 1 -0.92 3.39 20.29
N TYR A 2 -0.89 2.05 20.31
CA TYR A 2 -1.23 1.24 21.50
C TYR A 2 -0.43 1.60 22.76
N LEU A 3 0.87 1.85 22.64
CA LEU A 3 1.69 2.32 23.77
C LEU A 3 1.20 3.66 24.34
N GLY A 4 0.91 4.65 23.49
CA GLY A 4 0.38 5.94 23.92
C GLY A 4 -0.99 5.83 24.60
N VAL A 5 -1.91 5.05 24.01
CA VAL A 5 -3.23 4.78 24.60
C VAL A 5 -3.11 4.05 25.94
N SER A 6 -2.18 3.10 26.06
CA SER A 6 -1.95 2.38 27.33
C SER A 6 -1.37 3.30 28.41
N LEU A 7 -0.50 4.25 28.05
CA LEU A 7 0.06 5.24 28.98
C LEU A 7 -0.99 6.25 29.45
N VAL A 8 -1.89 6.68 28.56
CA VAL A 8 -3.04 7.52 28.94
C VAL A 8 -3.96 6.78 29.91
N HIS A 9 -4.34 5.54 29.60
CA HIS A 9 -5.16 4.73 30.51
C HIS A 9 -4.47 4.48 31.85
N LEU A 10 -3.17 4.18 31.86
CA LEU A 10 -2.40 3.98 33.08
C LEU A 10 -2.34 5.26 33.94
N GLY A 11 -2.19 6.43 33.31
CA GLY A 11 -2.22 7.72 33.99
C GLY A 11 -3.59 8.09 34.56
N LEU A 12 -4.68 7.75 33.87
CA LEU A 12 -6.05 8.03 34.31
C LEU A 12 -6.58 7.03 35.36
N TRP A 13 -6.29 5.74 35.22
CA TRP A 13 -6.75 4.68 36.14
C TRP A 13 -5.79 4.45 37.32
N GLY A 14 -4.50 4.68 37.13
CA GLY A 14 -3.46 4.52 38.17
C GLY A 14 -3.43 5.65 39.21
N GLY A 15 -4.22 6.71 39.04
CA GLY A 15 -4.26 7.86 39.95
C GLY A 15 -4.88 7.59 41.34
N GLY A 16 -5.49 6.42 41.56
CA GLY A 16 -6.21 6.10 42.80
C GLY A 16 -5.39 5.45 43.92
N SER A 17 -4.27 4.77 43.64
CA SER A 17 -3.79 3.73 44.57
C SER A 17 -2.34 3.79 45.04
N ASN A 18 -1.49 4.74 44.60
CA ASN A 18 -0.12 4.77 45.15
C ASN A 18 0.58 6.13 45.09
N ARG A 19 0.39 6.94 46.15
CA ARG A 19 1.18 8.16 46.44
C ARG A 19 2.61 7.86 46.90
N ARG A 20 3.31 6.90 46.30
CA ARG A 20 4.64 6.46 46.78
C ARG A 20 5.74 6.35 45.72
N ASN A 21 5.51 6.69 44.46
CA ASN A 21 6.62 6.80 43.51
C ASN A 21 6.42 7.98 42.55
N GLY A 22 7.44 8.83 42.44
CA GLY A 22 7.38 10.23 42.01
C GLY A 22 7.10 10.54 40.53
N SER A 23 6.33 9.72 39.81
CA SER A 23 5.83 10.09 38.48
C SER A 23 4.41 10.63 38.59
N SER A 24 4.25 11.95 38.50
CA SER A 24 2.94 12.60 38.55
C SER A 24 2.03 12.01 37.46
N PRO A 25 0.81 11.51 37.79
CA PRO A 25 -0.12 10.90 36.83
C PRO A 25 -0.39 11.77 35.59
N LEU A 26 -0.32 13.09 35.75
CA LEU A 26 -0.43 14.07 34.67
C LEU A 26 0.68 13.94 33.61
N ILE A 27 1.91 13.63 34.02
CA ILE A 27 3.06 13.46 33.12
C ILE A 27 2.85 12.23 32.24
N LEU A 28 2.33 11.13 32.79
CA LEU A 28 2.05 9.90 32.04
C LEU A 28 0.97 10.13 30.97
N VAL A 29 -0.08 10.88 31.31
CA VAL A 29 -1.12 11.25 30.34
C VAL A 29 -0.55 12.13 29.23
N LEU A 30 0.26 13.13 29.56
CA LEU A 30 0.84 14.05 28.57
C LEU A 30 1.79 13.30 27.60
N VAL A 31 2.65 12.44 28.14
CA VAL A 31 3.54 11.58 27.33
C VAL A 31 2.74 10.60 26.49
N GLY A 32 1.66 10.04 27.03
CA GLY A 32 0.75 9.15 26.29
C GLY A 32 0.09 9.85 25.09
N ILE A 33 -0.43 11.07 25.28
CA ILE A 33 -1.00 11.88 24.19
C ILE A 33 0.07 12.21 23.14
N ALA A 34 1.26 12.64 23.56
CA ALA A 34 2.36 12.90 22.65
C ALA A 34 2.72 11.66 21.82
N ALA A 35 2.79 10.48 22.44
CA ALA A 35 3.05 9.22 21.76
C ALA A 35 1.94 8.82 20.76
N VAL A 36 0.68 9.15 21.04
CA VAL A 36 -0.43 8.96 20.09
C VAL A 36 -0.24 9.85 18.87
N ILE A 37 0.02 11.15 19.07
CA ILE A 37 0.27 12.13 17.99
C ILE A 37 1.44 11.69 17.12
N VAL A 38 2.58 11.35 17.73
CA VAL A 38 3.76 10.85 17.00
C VAL A 38 3.41 9.60 16.19
N SER A 39 2.62 8.69 16.76
CA SER A 39 2.23 7.49 16.02
C SER A 39 1.32 7.76 14.82
N PHE A 40 0.48 8.79 14.89
CA PHE A 40 -0.33 9.20 13.75
C PHE A 40 0.54 9.79 12.63
N VAL A 41 1.52 10.62 12.98
CA VAL A 41 2.51 11.15 12.01
C VAL A 41 3.28 10.00 11.35
N LEU A 42 3.73 9.02 12.15
CA LEU A 42 4.42 7.85 11.61
C LEU A 42 3.54 7.02 10.67
N GLN A 43 2.24 6.87 10.96
CA GLN A 43 1.32 6.16 10.06
C GLN A 43 1.22 6.85 8.70
N ILE A 44 1.07 8.17 8.67
CA ILE A 44 1.05 8.95 7.42
C ILE A 44 2.37 8.76 6.65
N LEU A 45 3.50 8.82 7.36
CA LEU A 45 4.81 8.64 6.76
C LEU A 45 4.99 7.24 6.18
N ILE A 46 4.54 6.19 6.87
CA ILE A 46 4.56 4.81 6.38
C ILE A 46 3.71 4.68 5.11
N LEU A 47 2.52 5.28 5.07
CA LEU A 47 1.69 5.32 3.87
C LEU A 47 2.40 6.03 2.71
N ALA A 48 3.09 7.15 2.98
CA ALA A 48 3.86 7.88 1.97
C ALA A 48 5.03 7.04 1.44
N PHE A 49 5.81 6.39 2.31
CA PHE A 49 6.90 5.51 1.91
C PHE A 49 6.42 4.27 1.14
N SER A 50 5.27 3.70 1.51
CA SER A 50 4.67 2.59 0.77
C SER A 50 4.40 3.00 -0.69
N ARG A 51 3.81 4.18 -0.90
CA ARG A 51 3.58 4.72 -2.25
C ARG A 51 4.87 5.01 -3.01
N LEU A 52 5.87 5.62 -2.35
CA LEU A 52 7.18 5.90 -2.97
C LEU A 52 7.86 4.61 -3.44
N ARG A 53 7.83 3.56 -2.62
CA ARG A 53 8.40 2.25 -2.96
C ARG A 53 7.77 1.67 -4.23
N GLU A 54 6.46 1.78 -4.41
CA GLU A 54 5.78 1.29 -5.63
C GLU A 54 6.25 2.04 -6.88
N TYR A 55 6.39 3.36 -6.83
CA TYR A 55 6.91 4.14 -7.96
C TYR A 55 8.36 3.80 -8.30
N TYR A 56 9.19 3.55 -7.28
CA TYR A 56 10.56 3.11 -7.50
C TYR A 56 10.62 1.72 -8.13
N ALA A 57 9.81 0.77 -7.65
CA ALA A 57 9.71 -0.55 -8.25
C ALA A 57 9.20 -0.51 -9.70
N ASP A 58 8.22 0.35 -9.99
CA ASP A 58 7.72 0.59 -11.35
C ASP A 58 8.81 1.14 -12.27
N LEU A 59 9.59 2.11 -11.78
CA LEU A 59 10.69 2.71 -12.53
C LEU A 59 11.80 1.70 -12.82
N GLU A 60 12.28 0.98 -11.80
CA GLU A 60 13.35 -0.02 -11.99
C GLU A 60 12.87 -1.19 -12.85
N GLY A 61 11.60 -1.61 -12.68
CA GLY A 61 10.98 -2.61 -13.55
C GLY A 61 10.92 -2.16 -15.02
N ALA A 62 10.52 -0.91 -15.26
CA ALA A 62 10.51 -0.35 -16.61
C ALA A 62 11.92 -0.19 -17.21
N LYS A 63 12.91 0.20 -16.42
CA LYS A 63 14.31 0.25 -16.87
C LYS A 63 14.86 -1.12 -17.25
N ALA A 64 14.48 -2.16 -16.50
CA ALA A 64 14.98 -3.52 -16.72
C ALA A 64 14.28 -4.23 -17.89
N ALA A 65 12.95 -4.10 -18.01
CA ALA A 65 12.15 -4.87 -18.96
C ALA A 65 11.61 -4.05 -20.14
N GLY A 66 11.72 -2.72 -20.09
CA GLY A 66 11.06 -1.81 -21.02
C GLY A 66 9.72 -1.29 -20.48
N ARG A 67 9.37 -0.08 -20.90
CA ARG A 67 8.18 0.65 -20.43
C ARG A 67 6.89 -0.06 -20.83
N SER A 68 6.77 -0.48 -22.08
CA SER A 68 5.57 -1.15 -22.61
C SER A 68 5.34 -2.53 -21.98
N ALA A 69 6.41 -3.28 -21.74
CA ALA A 69 6.36 -4.57 -21.06
C ALA A 69 5.86 -4.41 -19.62
N MET A 70 6.36 -3.41 -18.89
CA MET A 70 5.92 -3.12 -17.52
C MET A 70 4.45 -2.67 -17.47
N GLN A 71 4.03 -1.80 -18.40
CA GLN A 71 2.62 -1.39 -18.51
C GLN A 71 1.70 -2.58 -18.82
N ALA A 72 2.10 -3.45 -19.76
CA ALA A 72 1.34 -4.65 -20.10
C ALA A 72 1.23 -5.63 -18.92
N ALA A 73 2.32 -5.84 -18.19
CA ALA A 73 2.34 -6.69 -17.00
C ALA A 73 1.41 -6.14 -15.91
N LEU A 74 1.47 -4.83 -15.63
CA LEU A 74 0.64 -4.19 -14.62
C LEU A 74 -0.85 -4.23 -14.98
N ALA A 75 -1.17 -3.99 -16.26
CA ALA A 75 -2.53 -4.11 -16.77
C ALA A 75 -3.04 -5.56 -16.73
N LYS A 76 -2.20 -6.56 -17.04
CA LYS A 76 -2.56 -7.98 -16.94
C LYS A 76 -2.92 -8.34 -15.50
N LEU A 77 -2.09 -7.90 -14.54
CA LEU A 77 -2.32 -8.12 -13.12
C LEU A 77 -3.61 -7.44 -12.63
N HIS A 78 -3.88 -6.22 -13.09
CA HIS A 78 -5.11 -5.50 -12.74
C HIS A 78 -6.37 -6.21 -13.25
N ILE A 79 -6.35 -6.66 -14.51
CA ILE A 79 -7.47 -7.39 -15.11
C ILE A 79 -7.68 -8.73 -14.39
N PHE A 80 -6.58 -9.44 -14.09
CA PHE A 80 -6.62 -10.70 -13.36
C PHE A 80 -7.31 -10.55 -11.99
N TYR A 81 -6.85 -9.61 -11.15
CA TYR A 81 -7.46 -9.39 -9.84
C TYR A 81 -8.89 -8.87 -9.91
N ARG A 82 -9.22 -8.08 -10.94
CA ARG A 82 -10.58 -7.58 -11.13
C ARG A 82 -11.55 -8.68 -11.57
N ARG A 83 -11.10 -9.64 -12.37
CA ARG A 83 -11.92 -10.77 -12.83
C ARG A 83 -12.11 -11.83 -11.74
N ASN A 84 -11.12 -11.99 -10.86
CA ASN A 84 -11.09 -13.00 -9.81
C ASN A 84 -11.09 -12.38 -8.40
N PRO A 85 -12.20 -11.78 -7.94
CA PRO A 85 -12.26 -11.14 -6.62
C PRO A 85 -12.11 -12.14 -5.47
N GLU A 86 -12.53 -13.40 -5.65
CA GLU A 86 -12.42 -14.47 -4.66
C GLU A 86 -10.97 -14.89 -4.39
N ILE A 87 -10.11 -14.85 -5.42
CA ILE A 87 -8.66 -15.09 -5.29
C ILE A 87 -8.03 -13.97 -4.45
N HIS A 88 -8.50 -12.73 -4.59
CA HIS A 88 -7.98 -11.62 -3.78
C HIS A 88 -8.22 -11.81 -2.28
N GLN A 89 -9.32 -12.48 -1.92
CA GLN A 89 -9.71 -12.75 -0.54
C GLN A 89 -9.02 -14.00 0.02
N SER A 90 -8.95 -15.10 -0.73
CA SER A 90 -8.33 -16.36 -0.27
C SER A 90 -6.79 -16.32 -0.24
N VAL A 91 -6.17 -15.54 -1.12
CA VAL A 91 -4.70 -15.40 -1.19
C VAL A 91 -4.17 -14.38 -0.18
N GLY A 92 -5.03 -13.52 0.37
CA GLY A 92 -4.68 -12.45 1.32
C GLY A 92 -3.95 -12.91 2.58
N GLU A 93 -4.22 -14.12 3.05
CA GLU A 93 -3.62 -14.67 4.28
C GLU A 93 -2.39 -15.56 4.02
N SER A 94 -2.11 -15.88 2.75
CA SER A 94 -1.06 -16.84 2.40
C SER A 94 0.31 -16.18 2.19
N LYS A 95 1.38 -16.79 2.73
CA LYS A 95 2.77 -16.36 2.45
C LYS A 95 3.14 -16.46 0.96
N LEU A 96 2.39 -17.24 0.18
CA LEU A 96 2.57 -17.42 -1.25
C LEU A 96 2.23 -16.16 -2.06
N ARG A 97 1.38 -15.27 -1.53
CA ARG A 97 1.09 -13.95 -2.11
C ARG A 97 2.34 -13.09 -2.20
N ALA A 98 3.14 -13.07 -1.13
CA ALA A 98 4.35 -12.25 -1.07
C ALA A 98 5.40 -12.68 -2.11
N LEU A 99 5.36 -13.95 -2.53
CA LEU A 99 6.25 -14.53 -3.53
C LEU A 99 5.66 -14.46 -4.95
N PHE A 100 4.47 -13.87 -5.14
CA PHE A 100 3.77 -13.81 -6.43
C PHE A 100 3.53 -15.18 -7.11
N ILE A 101 3.62 -16.29 -6.37
CA ILE A 101 3.55 -17.66 -6.93
C ILE A 101 2.19 -17.88 -7.61
N TYR A 102 1.10 -17.45 -6.99
CA TYR A 102 -0.25 -17.57 -7.58
C TYR A 102 -0.42 -16.81 -8.90
N ALA A 103 0.19 -15.62 -9.00
CA ALA A 103 0.14 -14.84 -10.24
C ALA A 103 0.90 -15.56 -11.37
N LEU A 104 1.99 -16.27 -11.04
CA LEU A 104 2.76 -17.05 -12.00
C LEU A 104 2.02 -18.33 -12.42
N THR A 105 1.47 -19.09 -11.47
CA THR A 105 0.76 -20.34 -11.77
C THR A 105 -0.49 -20.09 -12.62
N ASP A 106 -1.21 -19.02 -12.33
CA ASP A 106 -2.42 -18.69 -13.09
C ASP A 106 -2.09 -18.05 -14.45
N ALA A 107 -1.05 -17.21 -14.52
CA ALA A 107 -0.55 -16.72 -15.81
C ALA A 107 -0.07 -17.86 -16.73
N ALA A 108 0.39 -18.98 -16.16
CA ALA A 108 0.72 -20.20 -16.90
C ALA A 108 -0.54 -20.99 -17.31
N ALA A 109 -1.61 -20.95 -16.50
CA ALA A 109 -2.90 -21.58 -16.81
C ALA A 109 -3.69 -20.81 -17.88
N GLU A 110 -3.53 -19.49 -17.96
CA GLU A 110 -4.12 -18.62 -18.99
C GLU A 110 -3.06 -17.92 -19.87
N PRO A 111 -2.43 -18.66 -20.81
CA PRO A 111 -1.35 -18.14 -21.64
C PRO A 111 -1.77 -17.04 -22.64
N PHE A 112 -3.07 -16.80 -22.84
CA PHE A 112 -3.58 -16.02 -23.98
C PHE A 112 -4.22 -14.66 -23.68
N TYR A 113 -4.26 -14.18 -22.44
CA TYR A 113 -4.69 -12.80 -22.20
C TYR A 113 -3.57 -11.82 -22.60
N ARG A 114 -3.48 -11.51 -23.89
CA ARG A 114 -2.61 -10.46 -24.42
C ARG A 114 -3.26 -9.11 -24.13
N VAL A 115 -2.65 -8.37 -23.21
CA VAL A 115 -3.03 -6.99 -22.96
C VAL A 115 -2.64 -6.15 -24.17
N THR A 116 -3.62 -5.51 -24.80
CA THR A 116 -3.37 -4.59 -25.93
C THR A 116 -3.17 -3.17 -25.41
N ARG A 117 -2.51 -2.31 -26.20
CA ARG A 117 -2.35 -0.89 -25.87
C ARG A 117 -3.69 -0.18 -25.59
N ALA A 118 -4.75 -0.58 -26.30
CA ALA A 118 -6.11 -0.09 -26.06
C ALA A 118 -6.64 -0.45 -24.66
N ASP A 119 -6.31 -1.62 -24.11
CA ASP A 119 -6.69 -2.03 -22.76
C ASP A 119 -5.97 -1.19 -21.70
N ILE A 120 -4.67 -0.94 -21.91
CA ILE A 120 -3.85 -0.09 -21.04
C ILE A 120 -4.43 1.32 -21.01
N GLU A 121 -4.73 1.90 -22.17
CA GLU A 121 -5.34 3.22 -22.27
C GLU A 121 -6.72 3.28 -21.61
N ARG A 122 -7.54 2.24 -21.76
CA ARG A 122 -8.84 2.13 -21.10
C ARG A 122 -8.69 2.14 -19.57
N ILE A 123 -7.71 1.40 -19.03
CA ILE A 123 -7.43 1.38 -17.59
C ILE A 123 -6.89 2.75 -17.15
N MET A 124 -5.98 3.35 -17.90
CA MET A 124 -5.44 4.69 -17.60
C MET A 124 -6.53 5.77 -17.53
N ARG A 125 -7.56 5.65 -18.37
CA ARG A 125 -8.71 6.57 -18.39
C ARG A 125 -9.77 6.26 -17.32
N SER A 126 -9.70 5.10 -16.67
CA SER A 126 -10.68 4.77 -15.62
C SER A 126 -10.57 5.74 -14.45
N GLN A 127 -11.74 6.21 -13.99
CA GLN A 127 -11.86 7.07 -12.83
C GLN A 127 -11.68 6.22 -11.56
N TYR A 128 -11.01 6.80 -10.57
CA TYR A 128 -10.85 6.22 -9.25
C TYR A 128 -11.13 7.30 -8.21
N SER A 129 -11.61 6.91 -7.03
CA SER A 129 -11.97 7.86 -5.98
C SER A 129 -10.72 8.45 -5.32
N SER A 130 -10.61 9.78 -5.29
CA SER A 130 -9.50 10.48 -4.64
C SER A 130 -9.45 10.24 -3.12
N ILE A 131 -10.60 9.97 -2.50
CA ILE A 131 -10.70 9.71 -1.06
C ILE A 131 -10.19 8.29 -0.75
N GLU A 132 -10.50 7.34 -1.62
CA GLU A 132 -10.00 5.97 -1.54
C GLU A 132 -8.48 5.92 -1.76
N GLU A 133 -7.95 6.78 -2.65
CA GLU A 133 -6.50 6.91 -2.85
C GLU A 133 -5.74 7.29 -1.57
N ILE A 134 -6.29 8.22 -0.77
CA ILE A 134 -5.63 8.72 0.44
C ILE A 134 -5.44 7.58 1.45
N LEU A 135 -6.45 6.71 1.58
CA LEU A 135 -6.47 5.59 2.50
C LEU A 135 -5.82 4.31 1.95
N ALA A 136 -5.60 4.23 0.63
CA ALA A 136 -4.95 3.09 0.00
C ALA A 136 -3.44 3.05 0.31
N THR A 137 -2.94 1.86 0.64
CA THR A 137 -1.51 1.60 0.89
C THR A 137 -0.65 1.63 -0.38
N HIS A 138 -1.28 1.48 -1.55
CA HIS A 138 -0.64 1.51 -2.86
C HIS A 138 -1.32 2.55 -3.76
N PRO A 139 -0.57 3.22 -4.65
CA PRO A 139 -1.18 4.12 -5.61
C PRO A 139 -2.06 3.33 -6.59
N PRO A 140 -3.20 3.89 -7.01
CA PRO A 140 -4.13 3.19 -7.88
C PRO A 140 -3.47 2.86 -9.22
N ILE A 141 -3.83 1.70 -9.80
CA ILE A 141 -3.23 1.21 -11.05
C ILE A 141 -3.26 2.23 -12.19
N PRO A 142 -4.36 2.97 -12.43
CA PRO A 142 -4.39 4.01 -13.46
C PRO A 142 -3.30 5.07 -13.27
N LYS A 143 -3.00 5.47 -12.03
CA LYS A 143 -1.96 6.45 -11.71
C LYS A 143 -0.55 5.89 -11.96
N ARG A 144 -0.33 4.60 -11.65
CA ARG A 144 0.92 3.90 -11.96
C ARG A 144 1.16 3.76 -13.47
N LEU A 145 0.14 3.40 -14.24
CA LEU A 145 0.23 3.34 -15.70
C LEU A 145 0.52 4.70 -16.33
N ARG A 146 -0.07 5.79 -15.82
CA ARG A 146 0.25 7.16 -16.23
C ARG A 146 1.67 7.56 -15.85
N PHE A 147 2.13 7.19 -14.65
CA PHE A 147 3.52 7.40 -14.24
C PHE A 147 4.48 6.72 -15.23
N LEU A 148 4.24 5.44 -15.55
CA LEU A 148 5.02 4.71 -16.54
C LEU A 148 4.94 5.37 -17.93
N GLU A 149 3.79 5.85 -18.38
CA GLU A 149 3.65 6.54 -19.67
C GLU A 149 4.53 7.79 -19.77
N ASN A 150 4.69 8.51 -18.66
CA ASN A 150 5.50 9.71 -18.58
C ASN A 150 7.02 9.43 -18.57
N LEU A 151 7.46 8.18 -18.45
CA LEU A 151 8.88 7.78 -18.50
C LEU A 151 9.38 7.68 -19.95
N THR A 152 9.30 8.79 -20.69
CA THR A 152 9.67 8.85 -22.12
C THR A 152 11.15 8.58 -22.40
N TRP A 153 12.00 8.73 -21.38
CA TRP A 153 13.44 8.49 -21.42
C TRP A 153 13.82 7.01 -21.19
N VAL A 154 12.87 6.16 -20.80
CA VAL A 154 13.05 4.71 -20.69
C VAL A 154 12.60 4.08 -22.01
N SER A 155 13.38 3.11 -22.50
CA SER A 155 13.09 2.40 -23.75
C SER A 155 11.65 1.87 -23.77
N PRO A 156 10.93 2.03 -24.90
CA PRO A 156 9.58 1.52 -25.05
C PRO A 156 9.53 0.01 -24.83
#